data_AF-A0A4W2CCZ7-F1
#
_entry.id   AF-A0A4W2CCZ7-F1
#
_cell.length_a   1.000
_cell.length_b   1.000
_cell.length_c   1.000
_cell.angle_alpha   90.00
_cell.angle_beta   90.00
_cell.angle_gamma   90.00
#
_symmetry.space_group_name_H-M   'P 1'
#
loop_
_entity.id
_entity.type
_entity.pdbx_description
1 polymer ?
#
loop_
_entity_poly.entity_id
_entity_poly.type
_entity_poly.pdbx_seq_one_letter_code
_entity_poly.pdbx_strand_id
1 'polypeptide(L)'
;MEQRGLGRLRLPGLLALLAGLVVQAALGTRRTQTPRLSASRDLNLWPLPLSVMTTPRLLYLSPRNDFFGHSPTSKAGPSCAVLQEAFRRYYDYIFGFYKWPLGSDNIPREMELQKLEVSVIMDPECDSFPSITSDESYTLLVKGPVATLTANRVWGVLRGLETFSQLIYQDSYGTFTANESNIVDSPRFPHRGILIDTSRHFLPVKTILKTLDAMAFNKFNVLHWHIVDDQSFPYQSISFPELSNKGSYSLSHVYTPNDVHTVIEYARLRGIRILPEFDSPGHTASWGKGQEDLLTPCYHAREPSGTFGPINPILNSTYSFLSKLFKEISTVFPDEFIHLGGDEVNFNCWKSNPAVLRFMRNKRFGKIEKLQSFYMQMVLDMISAMKKRSVVWQEVYDDEGELTPGTVVQVWKKQNFPMKLSQVTAAGFPVILSAPWYLDLISYGEDWRQYYSVKPLNFAGTPEQKQLVIGGEACIWGEYVDATNLTPRLWPRASAVGERLWSHQEVTDLEDAYRRLTRHRCRMVGRGIAAQPLFTGYCEHEGGM
;
A
#
# COMPACT_ATOMS: atom_id res chain seq x y z
N MET A 1 67.92 -33.89 51.65
CA MET A 1 68.02 -32.46 52.03
C MET A 1 66.76 -32.10 52.79
N GLU A 2 66.95 -31.78 54.07
CA GLU A 2 66.01 -31.64 55.19
C GLU A 2 64.82 -30.70 54.94
N GLN A 3 63.57 -31.02 55.30
CA GLN A 3 62.91 -31.13 56.62
C GLN A 3 62.57 -29.80 57.34
N ARG A 4 61.26 -29.62 57.57
CA ARG A 4 60.56 -29.20 58.81
C ARG A 4 60.58 -27.74 59.31
N GLY A 5 59.42 -27.34 59.86
CA GLY A 5 59.28 -26.49 61.07
C GLY A 5 58.36 -25.27 60.90
N LEU A 6 57.10 -25.26 61.37
CA LEU A 6 56.60 -24.92 62.74
C LEU A 6 56.93 -23.49 63.23
N GLY A 7 55.91 -22.69 63.58
CA GLY A 7 56.11 -21.48 64.40
C GLY A 7 54.94 -20.50 64.54
N ARG A 8 54.13 -20.69 65.58
CA ARG A 8 52.98 -19.92 66.11
C ARG A 8 53.16 -18.40 66.41
N LEU A 9 52.02 -17.68 66.30
CA LEU A 9 51.44 -16.60 67.16
C LEU A 9 52.22 -15.31 67.51
N ARG A 10 51.62 -14.13 67.19
CA ARG A 10 51.00 -13.14 68.13
C ARG A 10 50.73 -11.77 67.45
N LEU A 11 49.50 -11.25 67.58
CA LEU A 11 49.08 -9.81 67.48
C LEU A 11 49.78 -8.97 68.58
N PRO A 12 49.77 -7.60 68.61
CA PRO A 12 48.76 -6.67 68.05
C PRO A 12 49.31 -5.32 67.49
N GLY A 13 48.42 -4.44 67.01
CA GLY A 13 48.63 -2.98 67.12
C GLY A 13 48.47 -2.16 65.83
N LEU A 14 47.34 -1.45 65.76
CA LEU A 14 47.00 -0.28 64.95
C LEU A 14 48.13 0.44 64.19
N LEU A 15 47.89 0.80 62.91
CA LEU A 15 47.96 2.20 62.45
C LEU A 15 47.40 2.40 61.02
N ALA A 16 46.48 3.35 60.94
CA ALA A 16 46.19 4.27 59.83
C ALA A 16 45.68 3.72 58.48
N LEU A 17 44.35 3.73 58.32
CA LEU A 17 43.65 3.84 57.03
C LEU A 17 43.50 5.32 56.67
N LEU A 18 44.11 5.73 55.56
CA LEU A 18 43.93 7.02 54.92
C LEU A 18 42.59 7.07 54.17
N ALA A 19 41.82 8.12 54.46
CA ALA A 19 40.59 8.49 53.79
C ALA A 19 40.88 9.12 52.40
N GLY A 20 39.98 8.87 51.44
CA GLY A 20 40.02 9.48 50.11
C GLY A 20 38.73 9.28 49.31
N LEU A 21 37.73 10.12 49.63
CA LEU A 21 36.63 10.62 48.78
C LEU A 21 35.86 9.66 47.86
N VAL A 22 34.63 9.36 48.28
CA VAL A 22 33.52 8.90 47.42
C VAL A 22 32.79 10.12 46.87
N VAL A 23 32.71 10.27 45.55
CA VAL A 23 31.72 11.11 44.86
C VAL A 23 30.74 10.18 44.16
N GLN A 24 29.48 10.19 44.61
CA GLN A 24 28.37 9.52 43.95
C GLN A 24 28.03 10.23 42.64
N ALA A 25 28.10 9.49 41.53
CA ALA A 25 27.41 9.84 40.30
C ALA A 25 26.24 8.88 40.10
N ALA A 26 25.03 9.39 40.33
CA ALA A 26 23.78 8.68 40.06
C ALA A 26 23.53 8.63 38.55
N LEU A 27 23.63 7.43 37.96
CA LEU A 27 23.05 7.14 36.65
C LEU A 27 21.88 6.18 36.88
N GLY A 28 20.70 6.78 36.96
CA GLY A 28 19.43 6.08 37.09
C GLY A 28 19.21 5.15 35.90
N THR A 29 19.03 3.87 36.21
CA THR A 29 18.50 2.88 35.30
C THR A 29 17.07 3.28 34.91
N ARG A 30 16.90 3.88 33.72
CA ARG A 30 15.58 3.96 33.08
C ARG A 30 15.14 2.55 32.76
N ARG A 31 14.35 1.96 33.65
CA ARG A 31 13.42 0.87 33.31
C ARG A 31 12.63 1.35 32.09
N THR A 32 12.86 0.73 30.94
CA THR A 32 11.98 0.81 29.79
C THR A 32 10.62 0.30 30.24
N GLN A 33 9.71 1.23 30.52
CA GLN A 33 8.30 0.91 30.68
C GLN A 33 7.82 0.38 29.33
N THR A 34 7.45 -0.89 29.32
CA THR A 34 6.59 -1.47 28.29
C THR A 34 5.40 -0.53 28.06
N PRO A 35 5.05 -0.22 26.80
CA PRO A 35 3.86 0.57 26.53
C PRO A 35 2.66 -0.22 27.05
N ARG A 36 2.07 0.26 28.15
CA ARG A 36 0.78 -0.25 28.62
C ARG A 36 -0.25 0.20 27.59
N LEU A 37 -0.72 -0.74 26.77
CA LEU A 37 -2.03 -0.66 26.14
C LEU A 37 -3.05 -0.49 27.27
N SER A 38 -3.38 0.76 27.63
CA SER A 38 -4.59 0.99 28.41
C SER A 38 -5.74 0.59 27.51
N ALA A 39 -6.54 -0.38 27.96
CA ALA A 39 -7.70 -0.88 27.24
C ALA A 39 -8.68 0.27 26.93
N SER A 40 -8.52 0.87 25.75
CA SER A 40 -9.52 1.72 25.12
C SER A 40 -10.62 0.76 24.64
N ARG A 41 -11.70 0.63 25.40
CA ARG A 41 -12.81 -0.25 25.00
C ARG A 41 -13.72 0.38 23.94
N ASP A 42 -13.55 1.66 23.61
CA ASP A 42 -14.50 2.42 22.77
C ASP A 42 -13.92 3.18 21.56
N LEU A 43 -12.64 3.03 21.21
CA LEU A 43 -12.08 3.73 20.04
C LEU A 43 -12.38 3.03 18.72
N ASN A 44 -13.00 3.78 17.80
CA ASN A 44 -13.49 3.31 16.50
C ASN A 44 -12.50 3.61 15.38
N LEU A 45 -11.22 3.31 15.63
CA LEU A 45 -10.12 3.62 14.74
C LEU A 45 -9.77 2.44 13.83
N TRP A 46 -9.59 2.73 12.55
CA TRP A 46 -9.14 1.78 11.55
C TRP A 46 -8.29 2.46 10.46
N PRO A 47 -7.04 2.03 10.20
CA PRO A 47 -6.23 1.16 11.05
C PRO A 47 -5.99 1.71 12.46
N LEU A 48 -5.73 0.83 13.42
CA LEU A 48 -5.35 1.23 14.79
C LEU A 48 -3.97 1.91 14.81
N PRO A 49 -3.84 3.15 15.32
CA PRO A 49 -2.57 3.86 15.38
C PRO A 49 -1.52 3.17 16.27
N LEU A 50 -0.24 3.50 16.05
CA LEU A 50 0.88 2.98 16.84
C LEU A 50 0.75 3.28 18.35
N SER A 51 0.35 4.49 18.71
CA SER A 51 0.13 4.90 20.10
C SER A 51 -1.11 5.78 20.20
N VAL A 52 -2.02 5.41 21.11
CA VAL A 52 -3.24 6.16 21.38
C VAL A 52 -3.41 6.33 22.88
N MET A 53 -3.46 7.58 23.32
CA MET A 53 -3.78 7.95 24.70
C MET A 53 -5.05 8.79 24.70
N THR A 54 -6.10 8.31 25.35
CA THR A 54 -7.40 8.98 25.39
C THR A 54 -7.82 9.24 26.82
N THR A 55 -8.52 10.35 27.03
CA THR A 55 -9.11 10.71 28.32
C THR A 55 -10.64 10.64 28.23
N PRO A 56 -11.34 10.53 29.37
CA PRO A 56 -12.80 10.60 29.39
C PRO A 56 -13.35 12.01 29.17
N ARG A 57 -12.49 13.04 29.05
CA ARG A 57 -12.95 14.41 28.83
C ARG A 57 -13.48 14.55 27.41
N LEU A 58 -14.72 15.02 27.30
CA LEU A 58 -15.39 15.25 26.04
C LEU A 58 -15.14 16.68 25.55
N LEU A 59 -15.01 16.80 24.23
CA LEU A 59 -14.93 18.04 23.49
C LEU A 59 -16.05 18.04 22.46
N TYR A 60 -16.72 19.18 22.29
CA TYR A 60 -17.82 19.35 21.37
C TYR A 60 -17.38 20.21 20.18
N LEU A 61 -17.85 19.87 19.00
CA LEU A 61 -17.48 20.52 17.75
C LEU A 61 -18.69 21.22 17.16
N SER A 62 -18.49 22.47 16.74
CA SER A 62 -19.47 23.24 15.97
C SER A 62 -18.97 23.35 14.53
N PRO A 63 -19.77 23.04 13.51
CA PRO A 63 -19.34 23.17 12.12
C PRO A 63 -19.06 24.64 11.79
N ARG A 64 -17.84 24.96 11.37
CA ARG A 64 -17.40 26.30 10.99
C ARG A 64 -16.57 26.25 9.71
N ASN A 65 -16.71 27.24 8.82
CA ASN A 65 -15.99 27.23 7.54
C ASN A 65 -14.46 27.27 7.69
N ASP A 66 -13.97 27.82 8.80
CA ASP A 66 -12.55 27.95 9.14
C ASP A 66 -12.07 26.86 10.12
N PHE A 67 -12.82 25.75 10.25
CA PHE A 67 -12.48 24.69 11.20
C PHE A 67 -11.09 24.09 10.96
N PHE A 68 -10.69 23.93 9.70
CA PHE A 68 -9.34 23.49 9.34
C PHE A 68 -8.49 24.70 8.94
N GLY A 69 -7.32 24.83 9.56
CA GLY A 69 -6.40 25.92 9.27
C GLY A 69 -4.94 25.48 9.26
N HIS A 70 -4.11 26.23 8.55
CA HIS A 70 -2.66 26.09 8.64
C HIS A 70 -2.16 26.75 9.91
N SER A 71 -1.29 26.07 10.64
CA SER A 71 -0.52 26.69 11.72
C SER A 71 0.36 27.82 11.15
N PRO A 72 0.51 28.97 11.84
CA PRO A 72 1.40 30.04 11.41
C PRO A 72 2.87 29.61 11.25
N THR A 73 3.29 28.53 11.93
CA THR A 73 4.65 27.99 11.86
C THR A 73 4.81 26.90 10.80
N SER A 74 3.75 26.53 10.10
CA SER A 74 3.76 25.47 9.08
C SER A 74 4.60 25.90 7.87
N LYS A 75 5.36 24.95 7.30
CA LYS A 75 6.04 25.12 6.01
C LYS A 75 5.08 25.03 4.82
N ALA A 76 3.92 24.41 5.01
CA ALA A 76 2.84 24.39 4.02
C ALA A 76 1.86 25.53 4.30
N GLY A 77 1.39 26.19 3.24
CA GLY A 77 0.42 27.28 3.33
C GLY A 77 -0.79 27.10 2.40
N PRO A 78 -1.60 28.16 2.21
CA PRO A 78 -2.80 28.13 1.38
C PRO A 78 -2.58 27.75 -0.09
N SER A 79 -1.35 27.88 -0.62
CA SER A 79 -0.99 27.45 -1.97
C SER A 79 -0.88 25.92 -2.13
N CYS A 80 -0.84 25.17 -1.03
CA CYS A 80 -0.68 23.72 -1.08
C CYS A 80 -2.00 23.03 -1.47
N ALA A 81 -2.18 22.73 -2.75
CA ALA A 81 -3.39 22.10 -3.29
C ALA A 81 -3.77 20.79 -2.57
N VAL A 82 -2.78 19.94 -2.26
CA VAL A 82 -2.98 18.68 -1.52
C VAL A 82 -3.72 18.91 -0.19
N LEU A 83 -3.34 19.95 0.56
CA LEU A 83 -3.93 20.27 1.85
C LEU A 83 -5.22 21.10 1.74
N GLN A 84 -5.40 21.92 0.70
CA GLN A 84 -6.66 22.64 0.50
C GLN A 84 -7.80 21.66 0.15
N GLU A 85 -7.56 20.77 -0.82
CA GLU A 85 -8.50 19.69 -1.16
C GLU A 85 -8.63 18.70 0.02
N ALA A 86 -7.54 18.49 0.75
CA ALA A 86 -7.45 18.16 2.18
C ALA A 86 -8.66 18.52 3.02
N PHE A 87 -8.65 19.79 3.38
CA PHE A 87 -9.53 20.36 4.37
C PHE A 87 -10.97 20.34 3.89
N ARG A 88 -11.20 20.64 2.61
CA ARG A 88 -12.54 20.61 2.02
C ARG A 88 -13.19 19.23 2.14
N ARG A 89 -12.53 18.17 1.66
CA ARG A 89 -13.14 16.82 1.68
C ARG A 89 -13.37 16.31 3.09
N TYR A 90 -12.43 16.56 4.03
CA TYR A 90 -12.60 16.10 5.41
C TYR A 90 -13.65 16.89 6.16
N TYR A 91 -13.83 18.17 5.85
CA TYR A 91 -14.97 18.94 6.33
C TYR A 91 -16.29 18.27 5.90
N ASP A 92 -16.42 17.94 4.61
CA ASP A 92 -17.61 17.26 4.08
C ASP A 92 -17.81 15.87 4.71
N TYR A 93 -16.74 15.09 4.93
CA TYR A 93 -16.83 13.79 5.59
C TYR A 93 -17.26 13.84 7.05
N ILE A 94 -16.94 14.92 7.77
CA ILE A 94 -17.28 15.09 9.17
C ILE A 94 -18.67 15.69 9.32
N PHE A 95 -18.98 16.74 8.56
CA PHE A 95 -20.18 17.57 8.77
C PHE A 95 -21.25 17.43 7.69
N GLY A 96 -20.93 16.90 6.50
CA GLY A 96 -21.82 16.94 5.33
C GLY A 96 -22.98 15.93 5.33
N PHE A 97 -22.86 14.81 6.04
CA PHE A 97 -23.84 13.70 5.96
C PHE A 97 -24.96 13.76 7.00
N TYR A 98 -24.87 14.66 7.98
CA TYR A 98 -25.74 14.63 9.14
C TYR A 98 -26.79 15.75 9.05
N LYS A 99 -28.07 15.38 9.23
CA LYS A 99 -29.16 16.34 9.38
C LYS A 99 -28.92 17.15 10.65
N TRP A 100 -28.79 18.46 10.53
CA TRP A 100 -28.64 19.40 11.64
C TRP A 100 -29.84 19.31 12.59
N PRO A 101 -29.66 18.89 13.86
CA PRO A 101 -30.62 19.22 14.91
C PRO A 101 -30.36 20.66 15.38
N LEU A 102 -31.45 21.33 15.77
CA LEU A 102 -31.45 22.70 16.31
C LEU A 102 -30.51 22.83 17.52
N GLY A 103 -29.49 23.68 17.37
CA GLY A 103 -28.88 24.51 18.41
C GLY A 103 -28.33 23.80 19.65
N SER A 104 -27.01 23.68 19.76
CA SER A 104 -26.34 23.60 21.05
C SER A 104 -25.92 25.01 21.51
N ASP A 105 -26.90 25.88 21.77
CA ASP A 105 -26.65 27.28 22.19
C ASP A 105 -25.95 27.41 23.57
N ASN A 106 -25.52 26.31 24.20
CA ASN A 106 -24.90 26.28 25.52
C ASN A 106 -23.71 25.30 25.66
N ILE A 107 -22.85 25.13 24.64
CA ILE A 107 -21.56 24.44 24.85
C ILE A 107 -20.63 25.36 25.66
N PRO A 108 -20.12 24.94 26.83
CA PRO A 108 -19.10 25.72 27.55
C PRO A 108 -17.86 25.91 26.67
N ARG A 109 -17.35 27.14 26.54
CA ARG A 109 -16.19 27.46 25.68
C ARG A 109 -14.95 26.59 25.99
N GLU A 110 -14.80 26.14 27.23
CA GLU A 110 -13.70 25.28 27.68
C GLU A 110 -13.80 23.82 27.20
N MET A 111 -14.98 23.44 26.69
CA MET A 111 -15.28 22.13 26.10
C MET A 111 -15.49 22.22 24.60
N GLU A 112 -15.46 23.42 24.00
CA GLU A 112 -15.58 23.60 22.55
C GLU A 112 -14.22 23.39 21.87
N LEU A 113 -14.19 22.52 20.86
CA LEU A 113 -13.08 22.40 19.93
C LEU A 113 -13.38 23.26 18.70
N GLN A 114 -12.69 24.39 18.57
CA GLN A 114 -13.02 25.42 17.60
C GLN A 114 -12.37 25.19 16.24
N LYS A 115 -11.15 24.62 16.24
CA LYS A 115 -10.37 24.39 15.03
C LYS A 115 -9.35 23.27 15.18
N LEU A 116 -8.95 22.70 14.06
CA LEU A 116 -7.76 21.87 13.88
C LEU A 116 -6.69 22.68 13.14
N GLU A 117 -5.59 22.97 13.82
CA GLU A 117 -4.40 23.56 13.21
C GLU A 117 -3.46 22.48 12.68
N VAL A 118 -3.08 22.61 11.42
CA VAL A 118 -2.19 21.68 10.72
C VAL A 118 -0.80 22.30 10.57
N SER A 119 0.24 21.57 10.98
CA SER A 119 1.62 22.02 10.91
C SER A 119 2.50 21.00 10.18
N VAL A 120 3.07 21.41 9.05
CA VAL A 120 4.11 20.64 8.34
C VAL A 120 5.48 21.18 8.74
N ILE A 121 6.37 20.31 9.26
CA ILE A 121 7.65 20.72 9.86
C ILE A 121 8.77 20.86 8.82
N MET A 122 8.86 19.92 7.88
CA MET A 122 9.92 19.89 6.86
C MET A 122 9.42 20.48 5.53
N ASP A 123 10.19 20.32 4.46
CA ASP A 123 9.73 20.68 3.12
C ASP A 123 8.40 19.93 2.82
N PRO A 124 7.31 20.62 2.48
CA PRO A 124 6.00 20.00 2.41
C PRO A 124 5.86 18.90 1.36
N GLU A 125 6.59 18.98 0.25
CA GLU A 125 6.39 18.10 -0.93
C GLU A 125 4.98 18.27 -1.55
N CYS A 126 4.36 19.45 -1.41
CA CYS A 126 3.00 19.74 -1.89
C CYS A 126 2.81 19.56 -3.41
N ASP A 127 3.86 19.84 -4.19
CA ASP A 127 3.86 19.77 -5.66
C ASP A 127 4.53 18.50 -6.18
N SER A 128 4.98 17.63 -5.27
CA SER A 128 5.63 16.36 -5.60
C SER A 128 4.63 15.22 -5.68
N PHE A 129 5.05 14.10 -6.27
CA PHE A 129 4.37 12.81 -6.14
C PHE A 129 4.91 12.05 -4.92
N PRO A 130 4.07 11.27 -4.21
CA PRO A 130 4.55 10.39 -3.15
C PRO A 130 5.50 9.33 -3.73
N SER A 131 6.45 8.85 -2.92
CA SER A 131 7.41 7.79 -3.27
C SER A 131 7.42 6.70 -2.18
N ILE A 132 8.21 5.65 -2.37
CA ILE A 132 8.36 4.59 -1.34
C ILE A 132 9.00 5.12 -0.05
N THR A 133 9.70 6.24 -0.10
CA THR A 133 10.38 6.87 1.04
C THR A 133 9.60 8.05 1.63
N SER A 134 8.39 8.33 1.14
CA SER A 134 7.55 9.42 1.68
C SER A 134 7.26 9.20 3.16
N ASP A 135 7.48 10.23 3.96
CA ASP A 135 7.21 10.18 5.40
C ASP A 135 5.71 10.39 5.67
N GLU A 136 5.08 9.33 6.19
CA GLU A 136 3.65 9.28 6.52
C GLU A 136 3.39 9.37 8.03
N SER A 137 4.41 9.70 8.83
CA SER A 137 4.28 9.85 10.28
C SER A 137 3.58 11.15 10.67
N TYR A 138 2.81 11.10 11.76
CA TYR A 138 2.13 12.26 12.31
C TYR A 138 1.89 12.14 13.82
N THR A 139 1.63 13.28 14.44
CA THR A 139 1.14 13.39 15.82
C THR A 139 -0.14 14.23 15.81
N LEU A 140 -1.18 13.73 16.47
CA LEU A 140 -2.47 14.38 16.59
C LEU A 140 -2.80 14.59 18.06
N LEU A 141 -2.89 15.85 18.46
CA LEU A 141 -3.28 16.27 19.80
C LEU A 141 -4.68 16.92 19.73
N VAL A 142 -5.69 16.20 20.22
CA VAL A 142 -7.07 16.69 20.27
C VAL A 142 -7.31 17.27 21.65
N LYS A 143 -7.19 18.59 21.77
CA LYS A 143 -7.39 19.33 23.02
C LYS A 143 -8.13 20.65 22.76
N GLY A 144 -8.98 21.09 23.68
CA GLY A 144 -9.67 22.37 23.57
C GLY A 144 -8.78 23.57 23.94
N PRO A 145 -8.94 24.74 23.30
CA PRO A 145 -9.89 25.03 22.22
C PRO A 145 -9.38 24.70 20.80
N VAL A 146 -8.11 24.33 20.65
CA VAL A 146 -7.45 24.11 19.36
C VAL A 146 -6.75 22.76 19.35
N ALA A 147 -7.19 21.86 18.47
CA ALA A 147 -6.48 20.62 18.20
C ALA A 147 -5.31 20.90 17.26
N THR A 148 -4.25 20.11 17.36
CA THR A 148 -3.07 20.23 16.49
C THR A 148 -2.76 18.92 15.80
N LEU A 149 -2.52 18.98 14.50
CA LEU A 149 -2.02 17.88 13.67
C LEU A 149 -0.67 18.28 13.11
N THR A 150 0.38 17.58 13.55
CA THR A 150 1.75 17.87 13.17
C THR A 150 2.34 16.68 12.42
N ALA A 151 2.98 16.93 11.28
CA ALA A 151 3.65 15.90 10.49
C ALA A 151 4.93 16.45 9.86
N ASN A 152 5.85 15.56 9.48
CA ASN A 152 7.07 15.95 8.79
C ASN A 152 6.77 16.46 7.38
N ARG A 153 5.87 15.78 6.66
CA ARG A 153 5.48 16.05 5.26
C ARG A 153 3.96 16.09 5.12
N VAL A 154 3.46 16.53 3.96
CA VAL A 154 2.00 16.55 3.68
C VAL A 154 1.37 15.16 3.75
N TRP A 155 2.12 14.10 3.44
CA TRP A 155 1.59 12.72 3.44
C TRP A 155 1.11 12.30 4.83
N GLY A 156 1.89 12.56 5.87
CA GLY A 156 1.49 12.31 7.26
C GLY A 156 0.26 13.12 7.69
N VAL A 157 0.12 14.36 7.21
CA VAL A 157 -1.10 15.16 7.45
C VAL A 157 -2.33 14.46 6.87
N LEU A 158 -2.26 13.93 5.65
CA LEU A 158 -3.39 13.23 5.04
C LEU A 158 -3.85 12.02 5.87
N ARG A 159 -2.90 11.29 6.48
CA ARG A 159 -3.17 10.15 7.37
C ARG A 159 -3.77 10.60 8.70
N GLY A 160 -3.25 11.68 9.26
CA GLY A 160 -3.75 12.26 10.50
C GLY A 160 -5.15 12.87 10.38
N LEU A 161 -5.49 13.45 9.23
CA LEU A 161 -6.85 13.94 8.94
C LEU A 161 -7.85 12.78 8.88
N GLU A 162 -7.48 11.64 8.29
CA GLU A 162 -8.33 10.43 8.34
C GLU A 162 -8.56 10.00 9.79
N THR A 163 -7.50 9.87 10.58
CA THR A 163 -7.61 9.49 11.99
C THR A 163 -8.45 10.48 12.79
N PHE A 164 -8.25 11.79 12.59
CA PHE A 164 -9.05 12.82 13.24
C PHE A 164 -10.54 12.70 12.90
N SER A 165 -10.87 12.46 11.62
CA SER A 165 -12.25 12.25 11.18
C SER A 165 -12.90 11.00 11.81
N GLN A 166 -12.09 10.02 12.22
CA GLN A 166 -12.58 8.80 12.86
C GLN A 166 -12.87 8.97 14.36
N LEU A 167 -12.20 9.93 15.01
CA LEU A 167 -12.41 10.26 16.43
C LEU A 167 -13.71 11.00 16.68
N ILE A 168 -14.26 11.66 15.64
CA ILE A 168 -15.51 12.40 15.74
C ILE A 168 -16.68 11.44 15.56
N TYR A 169 -17.64 11.55 16.47
CA TYR A 169 -18.92 10.86 16.45
C TYR A 169 -20.04 11.83 16.82
N GLN A 170 -21.29 11.43 16.56
CA GLN A 170 -22.45 12.12 17.08
C GLN A 170 -22.98 11.39 18.31
N ASP A 171 -23.37 12.14 19.34
CA ASP A 171 -24.10 11.59 20.47
C ASP A 171 -25.58 11.32 20.10
N SER A 172 -26.37 10.84 21.06
CA SER A 172 -27.80 10.55 20.88
C SER A 172 -28.63 11.77 20.48
N TYR A 173 -28.12 12.98 20.67
CA TYR A 173 -28.78 14.24 20.33
C TYR A 173 -28.28 14.83 19.01
N GLY A 174 -27.34 14.15 18.33
CA GLY A 174 -26.73 14.61 17.09
C GLY A 174 -25.58 15.62 17.29
N THR A 175 -25.09 15.79 18.52
CA THR A 175 -23.97 16.70 18.82
C THR A 175 -22.65 16.08 18.42
N PHE A 176 -21.87 16.77 17.58
CA PHE A 176 -20.53 16.33 17.22
C PHE A 176 -19.61 16.37 18.44
N THR A 177 -19.05 15.21 18.77
CA THR A 177 -18.28 14.98 19.99
C THR A 177 -16.98 14.23 19.66
N ALA A 178 -15.91 14.54 20.40
CA ALA A 178 -14.66 13.82 20.39
C ALA A 178 -14.07 13.75 21.81
N ASN A 179 -13.25 12.74 22.09
CA ASN A 179 -12.53 12.65 23.36
C ASN A 179 -11.18 13.38 23.28
N GLU A 180 -10.79 14.08 24.35
CA GLU A 180 -9.42 14.63 24.46
C GLU A 180 -8.41 13.47 24.37
N SER A 181 -7.49 13.58 23.41
CA SER A 181 -6.62 12.48 23.02
C SER A 181 -5.28 12.95 22.47
N ASN A 182 -4.28 12.08 22.56
CA ASN A 182 -2.96 12.25 21.99
C ASN A 182 -2.57 10.98 21.23
N ILE A 183 -2.33 11.10 19.93
CA ILE A 183 -2.02 10.01 19.02
C ILE A 183 -0.68 10.27 18.36
N VAL A 184 0.18 9.26 18.34
CA VAL A 184 1.43 9.24 17.57
C VAL A 184 1.38 8.03 16.68
N ASP A 185 1.61 8.22 15.38
CA ASP A 185 1.36 7.17 14.40
C ASP A 185 2.30 7.24 13.20
N SER A 186 2.55 6.07 12.61
CA SER A 186 3.38 5.88 11.43
C SER A 186 3.13 4.46 10.88
N PRO A 187 3.20 4.24 9.56
CA PRO A 187 2.97 2.91 9.01
C PRO A 187 4.09 1.93 9.38
N ARG A 188 3.72 0.67 9.59
CA ARG A 188 4.67 -0.43 9.76
C ARG A 188 5.44 -0.75 8.48
N PHE A 189 4.78 -0.66 7.32
CA PHE A 189 5.38 -0.95 6.01
C PHE A 189 5.15 0.22 5.04
N PRO A 190 6.17 0.62 4.24
CA PRO A 190 6.03 1.71 3.28
C PRO A 190 5.22 1.35 2.03
N HIS A 191 5.12 0.08 1.62
CA HIS A 191 4.34 -0.34 0.45
C HIS A 191 3.02 -1.00 0.86
N ARG A 192 1.90 -0.32 0.61
CA ARG A 192 0.56 -0.80 0.99
C ARG A 192 -0.36 -0.66 -0.21
N GLY A 193 -0.47 -1.73 -0.98
CA GLY A 193 -1.09 -1.70 -2.30
C GLY A 193 -2.47 -2.34 -2.40
N ILE A 194 -3.23 -1.87 -3.39
CA ILE A 194 -4.40 -2.55 -3.95
C ILE A 194 -4.11 -2.77 -5.43
N LEU A 195 -4.17 -4.02 -5.89
CA LEU A 195 -4.14 -4.33 -7.33
C LEU A 195 -5.56 -4.31 -7.87
N ILE A 196 -5.81 -3.48 -8.88
CA ILE A 196 -7.02 -3.56 -9.71
C ILE A 196 -6.66 -4.05 -11.11
N ASP A 197 -7.46 -4.98 -11.62
CA ASP A 197 -7.37 -5.48 -12.99
C ASP A 197 -8.43 -4.78 -13.83
N THR A 198 -7.97 -4.08 -14.86
CA THR A 198 -8.84 -3.34 -15.78
C THR A 198 -8.82 -3.89 -17.21
N SER A 199 -8.18 -5.02 -17.41
CA SER A 199 -8.13 -5.71 -18.70
C SER A 199 -9.20 -6.77 -18.81
N ARG A 200 -9.33 -7.63 -17.79
CA ARG A 200 -10.32 -8.72 -17.80
C ARG A 200 -11.74 -8.14 -17.87
N HIS A 201 -11.99 -7.06 -17.15
CA HIS A 201 -13.14 -6.18 -17.38
C HIS A 201 -12.71 -4.72 -17.29
N PHE A 202 -13.28 -3.87 -18.13
CA PHE A 202 -13.03 -2.43 -18.05
C PHE A 202 -13.68 -1.83 -16.79
N LEU A 203 -12.95 -0.97 -16.07
CA LEU A 203 -13.47 -0.21 -14.95
C LEU A 203 -13.62 1.26 -15.35
N PRO A 204 -14.83 1.84 -15.28
CA PRO A 204 -15.00 3.28 -15.50
C PRO A 204 -14.10 4.09 -14.56
N VAL A 205 -13.54 5.20 -15.05
CA VAL A 205 -12.65 6.08 -14.26
C VAL A 205 -13.27 6.44 -12.91
N LYS A 206 -14.58 6.75 -12.88
CA LYS A 206 -15.31 7.04 -11.64
C LYS A 206 -15.21 5.91 -10.60
N THR A 207 -15.22 4.65 -11.02
CA THR A 207 -15.04 3.49 -10.14
C THR A 207 -13.62 3.44 -9.58
N ILE A 208 -12.60 3.74 -10.39
CA ILE A 208 -11.20 3.82 -9.96
C ILE A 208 -11.02 4.96 -8.94
N LEU A 209 -11.58 6.15 -9.21
CA LEU A 209 -11.52 7.30 -8.29
C LEU A 209 -12.19 6.97 -6.94
N LYS A 210 -13.33 6.27 -6.97
CA LYS A 210 -14.02 5.81 -5.76
C LYS A 210 -13.20 4.78 -4.97
N THR A 211 -12.46 3.91 -5.65
CA THR A 211 -11.49 3.01 -5.02
C THR A 211 -10.36 3.79 -4.35
N LEU A 212 -9.84 4.85 -4.99
CA LEU A 212 -8.82 5.73 -4.39
C LEU A 212 -9.31 6.45 -3.12
N ASP A 213 -10.58 6.86 -3.08
CA ASP A 213 -11.19 7.40 -1.84
C ASP A 213 -11.20 6.36 -0.73
N ALA A 214 -11.67 5.14 -1.01
CA ALA A 214 -11.69 4.06 -0.03
C ALA A 214 -10.29 3.64 0.43
N MET A 215 -9.30 3.66 -0.48
CA MET A 215 -7.89 3.45 -0.14
C MET A 215 -7.38 4.49 0.85
N ALA A 216 -7.71 5.77 0.65
CA ALA A 216 -7.33 6.84 1.55
C ALA A 216 -7.94 6.65 2.96
N PHE A 217 -9.21 6.25 3.05
CA PHE A 217 -9.88 5.94 4.33
C PHE A 217 -9.22 4.76 5.08
N ASN A 218 -8.58 3.86 4.34
CA ASN A 218 -7.90 2.67 4.87
C ASN A 218 -6.37 2.83 4.93
N LYS A 219 -5.84 4.04 4.66
CA LYS A 219 -4.41 4.38 4.65
C LYS A 219 -3.54 3.52 3.70
N PHE A 220 -4.12 2.96 2.64
CA PHE A 220 -3.37 2.43 1.50
C PHE A 220 -2.68 3.57 0.74
N ASN A 221 -1.54 3.30 0.13
CA ASN A 221 -0.73 4.31 -0.55
C ASN A 221 -0.20 3.89 -1.92
N VAL A 222 -0.57 2.71 -2.44
CA VAL A 222 -0.23 2.28 -3.80
C VAL A 222 -1.49 1.73 -4.49
N LEU A 223 -1.83 2.29 -5.65
CA LEU A 223 -2.72 1.62 -6.60
C LEU A 223 -1.82 0.90 -7.60
N HIS A 224 -1.79 -0.42 -7.50
CA HIS A 224 -1.19 -1.27 -8.52
C HIS A 224 -2.22 -1.42 -9.63
N TRP A 225 -1.97 -0.76 -10.76
CA TRP A 225 -2.91 -0.72 -11.87
C TRP A 225 -2.46 -1.73 -12.93
N HIS A 226 -3.03 -2.93 -12.85
CA HIS A 226 -2.95 -3.95 -13.89
C HIS A 226 -3.84 -3.53 -15.06
N ILE A 227 -3.22 -2.77 -15.98
CA ILE A 227 -3.96 -1.96 -16.95
C ILE A 227 -4.29 -2.71 -18.25
N VAL A 228 -3.50 -3.72 -18.60
CA VAL A 228 -3.63 -4.51 -19.84
C VAL A 228 -3.32 -5.98 -19.55
N ASP A 229 -3.93 -6.90 -20.29
CA ASP A 229 -3.73 -8.37 -20.21
C ASP A 229 -4.20 -9.01 -21.55
N ASP A 230 -4.36 -10.33 -21.61
CA ASP A 230 -4.80 -11.07 -22.80
C ASP A 230 -6.12 -10.57 -23.38
N GLN A 231 -7.10 -10.25 -22.53
CA GLN A 231 -8.48 -10.02 -22.94
C GLN A 231 -8.67 -8.63 -23.56
N SER A 232 -8.05 -7.59 -23.00
CA SER A 232 -8.14 -6.24 -23.56
C SER A 232 -6.91 -5.35 -23.33
N PHE A 233 -6.75 -4.36 -24.23
CA PHE A 233 -5.75 -3.31 -24.14
C PHE A 233 -6.46 -1.94 -24.03
N PRO A 234 -6.96 -1.55 -22.85
CA PRO A 234 -7.69 -0.28 -22.69
C PRO A 234 -6.78 0.94 -22.60
N TYR A 235 -5.48 0.80 -22.30
CA TYR A 235 -4.56 1.94 -22.25
C TYR A 235 -4.36 2.57 -23.64
N GLN A 236 -4.66 3.87 -23.80
CA GLN A 236 -4.43 4.56 -25.05
C GLN A 236 -2.99 5.07 -25.16
N SER A 237 -2.13 4.30 -25.82
CA SER A 237 -0.78 4.77 -26.15
C SER A 237 -0.80 5.85 -27.22
N ILE A 238 -0.03 6.92 -27.01
CA ILE A 238 0.15 7.98 -28.01
C ILE A 238 1.07 7.48 -29.14
N SER A 239 2.13 6.77 -28.78
CA SER A 239 3.13 6.23 -29.68
C SER A 239 2.59 5.06 -30.51
N PHE A 240 1.64 4.30 -29.95
CA PHE A 240 1.03 3.14 -30.59
C PHE A 240 -0.51 3.13 -30.45
N PRO A 241 -1.24 4.03 -31.15
CA PRO A 241 -2.69 4.15 -31.03
C PRO A 241 -3.45 2.85 -31.33
N GLU A 242 -2.89 2.05 -32.26
CA GLU A 242 -3.47 0.80 -32.72
C GLU A 242 -3.59 -0.27 -31.62
N LEU A 243 -2.77 -0.21 -30.56
CA LEU A 243 -2.88 -1.11 -29.41
C LEU A 243 -4.27 -1.00 -28.77
N SER A 244 -4.74 0.22 -28.50
CA SER A 244 -6.08 0.43 -27.96
C SER A 244 -7.18 0.32 -29.01
N ASN A 245 -6.97 0.85 -30.23
CA ASN A 245 -7.98 0.85 -31.29
C ASN A 245 -8.42 -0.58 -31.67
N LYS A 246 -7.49 -1.55 -31.62
CA LYS A 246 -7.75 -2.95 -31.97
C LYS A 246 -7.75 -3.90 -30.77
N GLY A 247 -7.11 -3.50 -29.66
CA GLY A 247 -6.95 -4.32 -28.46
C GLY A 247 -8.00 -4.08 -27.38
N SER A 248 -8.64 -2.91 -27.31
CA SER A 248 -9.71 -2.64 -26.34
C SER A 248 -10.99 -3.41 -26.66
N TYR A 249 -11.87 -3.57 -25.66
CA TYR A 249 -13.20 -4.18 -25.88
C TYR A 249 -14.06 -3.38 -26.87
N SER A 250 -13.94 -2.05 -26.81
CA SER A 250 -14.52 -1.12 -27.79
C SER A 250 -13.89 0.26 -27.58
N LEU A 251 -14.13 1.18 -28.51
CA LEU A 251 -13.65 2.57 -28.41
C LEU A 251 -14.15 3.34 -27.17
N SER A 252 -15.24 2.92 -26.51
CA SER A 252 -15.70 3.50 -25.24
C SER A 252 -15.09 2.86 -23.98
N HIS A 253 -14.30 1.80 -24.15
CA HIS A 253 -13.64 1.04 -23.06
C HIS A 253 -12.13 1.27 -23.15
N VAL A 254 -11.74 2.54 -23.14
CA VAL A 254 -10.37 3.01 -23.31
C VAL A 254 -10.07 4.04 -22.23
N TYR A 255 -8.86 4.00 -21.67
CA TYR A 255 -8.31 5.05 -20.81
C TYR A 255 -7.51 6.02 -21.68
N THR A 256 -8.07 7.19 -21.91
CA THR A 256 -7.39 8.26 -22.64
C THR A 256 -6.23 8.83 -21.83
N PRO A 257 -5.29 9.56 -22.45
CA PRO A 257 -4.24 10.26 -21.70
C PRO A 257 -4.79 11.18 -20.59
N ASN A 258 -5.96 11.80 -20.81
CA ASN A 258 -6.61 12.63 -19.82
C ASN A 258 -7.19 11.81 -18.65
N ASP A 259 -7.74 10.63 -18.92
CA ASP A 259 -8.23 9.72 -17.88
C ASP A 259 -7.09 9.26 -16.98
N VAL A 260 -5.97 8.84 -17.59
CA VAL A 260 -4.76 8.42 -16.87
C VAL A 260 -4.21 9.57 -16.01
N HIS A 261 -4.09 10.78 -16.58
CA HIS A 261 -3.67 11.97 -15.82
C HIS A 261 -4.63 12.28 -14.66
N THR A 262 -5.95 12.16 -14.88
CA THR A 262 -6.97 12.39 -13.85
C THR A 262 -6.80 11.40 -12.70
N VAL A 263 -6.61 10.11 -12.97
CA VAL A 263 -6.37 9.09 -11.94
C VAL A 263 -5.09 9.37 -11.17
N ILE A 264 -4.00 9.72 -11.86
CA ILE A 264 -2.69 10.04 -11.25
C ILE A 264 -2.80 11.24 -10.31
N GLU A 265 -3.41 12.34 -10.75
CA GLU A 265 -3.56 13.53 -9.90
C GLU A 265 -4.52 13.29 -8.73
N TYR A 266 -5.63 12.59 -8.97
CA TYR A 266 -6.59 12.27 -7.91
C TYR A 266 -5.98 11.39 -6.81
N ALA A 267 -5.09 10.47 -7.19
CA ALA A 267 -4.31 9.64 -6.29
C ALA A 267 -3.26 10.48 -5.53
N ARG A 268 -2.54 11.38 -6.22
CA ARG A 268 -1.54 12.27 -5.61
C ARG A 268 -2.14 13.14 -4.50
N LEU A 269 -3.33 13.72 -4.72
CA LEU A 269 -4.06 14.50 -3.71
C LEU A 269 -4.46 13.71 -2.46
N ARG A 270 -4.37 12.37 -2.51
CA ARG A 270 -4.60 11.42 -1.42
C ARG A 270 -3.32 10.76 -0.90
N GLY A 271 -2.16 11.12 -1.45
CA GLY A 271 -0.88 10.51 -1.14
C GLY A 271 -0.86 9.03 -1.54
N ILE A 272 -1.43 8.71 -2.70
CA ILE A 272 -1.45 7.37 -3.28
C ILE A 272 -0.59 7.40 -4.56
N ARG A 273 0.34 6.46 -4.64
CA ARG A 273 1.20 6.19 -5.81
C ARG A 273 0.42 5.38 -6.84
N ILE A 274 0.65 5.63 -8.11
CA ILE A 274 0.13 4.78 -9.20
C ILE A 274 1.29 3.94 -9.73
N LEU A 275 1.27 2.64 -9.46
CA LEU A 275 2.21 1.66 -9.99
C LEU A 275 1.59 1.02 -11.24
N PRO A 276 1.98 1.40 -12.46
CA PRO A 276 1.44 0.78 -13.66
C PRO A 276 2.05 -0.61 -13.86
N GLU A 277 1.21 -1.56 -14.27
CA GLU A 277 1.64 -2.87 -14.73
C GLU A 277 1.31 -3.08 -16.20
N PHE A 278 2.35 -3.40 -16.97
CA PHE A 278 2.26 -3.82 -18.36
C PHE A 278 2.91 -5.19 -18.46
N ASP A 279 2.12 -6.22 -18.17
CA ASP A 279 2.61 -7.60 -18.05
C ASP A 279 3.18 -8.11 -19.38
N SER A 280 4.35 -8.72 -19.32
CA SER A 280 4.99 -9.37 -20.45
C SER A 280 6.03 -10.40 -19.98
N PRO A 281 6.33 -11.45 -20.76
CA PRO A 281 5.86 -11.72 -22.12
C PRO A 281 4.55 -12.52 -22.20
N GLY A 282 4.08 -13.08 -21.07
CA GLY A 282 2.73 -13.66 -20.94
C GLY A 282 1.65 -12.59 -21.05
N HIS A 283 0.38 -12.97 -20.94
CA HIS A 283 -0.72 -12.00 -20.75
C HIS A 283 -0.79 -10.86 -21.80
N THR A 284 -0.47 -11.18 -23.06
CA THR A 284 -0.25 -10.18 -24.13
C THR A 284 -1.07 -10.40 -25.39
N ALA A 285 -2.07 -11.30 -25.38
CA ALA A 285 -2.88 -11.58 -26.56
C ALA A 285 -3.56 -10.33 -27.15
N SER A 286 -4.01 -9.38 -26.31
CA SER A 286 -4.62 -8.12 -26.76
C SER A 286 -3.63 -7.20 -27.49
N TRP A 287 -2.34 -7.28 -27.16
CA TRP A 287 -1.29 -6.42 -27.71
C TRP A 287 -1.03 -6.75 -29.19
N GLY A 288 -1.06 -8.04 -29.53
CA GLY A 288 -0.86 -8.54 -30.89
C GLY A 288 -1.92 -8.09 -31.89
N LYS A 289 -3.10 -7.63 -31.42
CA LYS A 289 -4.12 -7.05 -32.30
C LYS A 289 -3.69 -5.69 -32.88
N GLY A 290 -2.93 -4.91 -32.11
CA GLY A 290 -2.48 -3.58 -32.49
C GLY A 290 -1.03 -3.49 -32.96
N GLN A 291 -0.20 -4.50 -32.65
CA GLN A 291 1.20 -4.55 -33.05
C GLN A 291 1.49 -5.85 -33.81
N GLU A 292 1.66 -5.71 -35.13
CA GLU A 292 2.03 -6.82 -36.01
C GLU A 292 3.40 -7.40 -35.64
N ASP A 293 3.56 -8.70 -35.87
CA ASP A 293 4.76 -9.51 -35.59
C ASP A 293 5.26 -9.50 -34.13
N LEU A 294 4.46 -9.01 -33.17
CA LEU A 294 4.84 -8.99 -31.75
C LEU A 294 4.74 -10.36 -31.08
N LEU A 295 3.63 -11.07 -31.30
CA LEU A 295 3.34 -12.34 -30.63
C LEU A 295 3.95 -13.52 -31.38
N THR A 296 4.25 -14.60 -30.65
CA THR A 296 4.83 -15.79 -31.26
C THR A 296 3.75 -16.62 -31.96
N PRO A 297 3.85 -16.88 -33.28
CA PRO A 297 2.94 -17.80 -33.95
C PRO A 297 3.14 -19.22 -33.41
N CYS A 298 2.05 -19.88 -33.00
CA CYS A 298 2.07 -21.26 -32.54
C CYS A 298 2.00 -22.21 -33.75
N TYR A 299 2.63 -23.38 -33.64
CA TYR A 299 2.70 -24.38 -34.71
C TYR A 299 2.02 -25.68 -34.28
N HIS A 300 1.32 -26.31 -35.21
CA HIS A 300 0.95 -27.72 -35.11
C HIS A 300 1.76 -28.50 -36.16
N ALA A 301 2.59 -29.42 -35.68
CA ALA A 301 3.58 -30.14 -36.49
C ALA A 301 4.56 -29.20 -37.22
N ARG A 302 4.32 -28.89 -38.50
CA ARG A 302 5.17 -28.01 -39.33
C ARG A 302 4.43 -26.79 -39.87
N GLU A 303 3.16 -26.62 -39.56
CA GLU A 303 2.32 -25.55 -40.09
C GLU A 303 1.90 -24.58 -38.98
N PRO A 304 1.79 -23.27 -39.27
CA PRO A 304 1.21 -22.31 -38.34
C PRO A 304 -0.23 -22.70 -38.01
N SER A 305 -0.55 -22.76 -36.73
CA SER A 305 -1.88 -23.13 -36.22
C SER A 305 -2.93 -22.02 -36.36
N GLY A 306 -2.51 -20.80 -36.70
CA GLY A 306 -3.35 -19.60 -36.68
C GLY A 306 -3.55 -18.98 -35.29
N THR A 307 -3.03 -19.60 -34.23
CA THR A 307 -3.03 -19.04 -32.87
C THR A 307 -1.67 -18.42 -32.53
N PHE A 308 -1.70 -17.54 -31.52
CA PHE A 308 -0.53 -16.83 -31.02
C PHE A 308 -0.35 -17.11 -29.54
N GLY A 309 0.92 -17.14 -29.11
CA GLY A 309 1.31 -17.30 -27.72
C GLY A 309 1.93 -16.02 -27.16
N PRO A 310 2.84 -16.15 -26.18
CA PRO A 310 3.54 -15.01 -25.59
C PRO A 310 4.29 -14.16 -26.63
N ILE A 311 4.65 -12.93 -26.23
CA ILE A 311 5.53 -12.04 -27.00
C ILE A 311 6.74 -12.83 -27.54
N ASN A 312 7.11 -12.57 -28.79
CA ASN A 312 8.20 -13.25 -29.45
C ASN A 312 9.56 -12.65 -29.05
N PRO A 313 10.37 -13.35 -28.24
CA PRO A 313 11.60 -12.78 -27.67
C PRO A 313 12.79 -12.87 -28.62
N ILE A 314 12.63 -13.46 -29.82
CA ILE A 314 13.76 -13.65 -30.75
C ILE A 314 13.92 -12.52 -31.77
N LEU A 315 12.97 -11.57 -31.80
CA LEU A 315 12.92 -10.50 -32.79
C LEU A 315 13.43 -9.18 -32.22
N ASN A 316 14.28 -8.48 -32.97
CA ASN A 316 14.75 -7.15 -32.59
C ASN A 316 13.63 -6.10 -32.64
N SER A 317 12.61 -6.32 -33.47
CA SER A 317 11.41 -5.47 -33.54
C SER A 317 10.67 -5.45 -32.21
N THR A 318 10.57 -6.58 -31.51
CA THR A 318 9.98 -6.68 -30.16
C THR A 318 10.64 -5.70 -29.20
N TYR A 319 11.96 -5.75 -29.08
CA TYR A 319 12.70 -4.89 -28.17
C TYR A 319 12.67 -3.41 -28.57
N SER A 320 12.62 -3.12 -29.88
CA SER A 320 12.45 -1.76 -30.40
C SER A 320 11.07 -1.18 -30.08
N PHE A 321 10.03 -2.02 -30.15
CA PHE A 321 8.66 -1.68 -29.76
C PHE A 321 8.58 -1.42 -28.24
N LEU A 322 9.03 -2.38 -27.43
CA LEU A 322 9.01 -2.28 -25.97
C LEU A 322 9.79 -1.07 -25.46
N SER A 323 10.97 -0.80 -26.03
CA SER A 323 11.77 0.38 -25.67
C SER A 323 11.00 1.69 -25.90
N LYS A 324 10.25 1.81 -26.99
CA LYS A 324 9.41 2.99 -27.27
C LYS A 324 8.21 3.06 -26.35
N LEU A 325 7.51 1.94 -26.13
CA LEU A 325 6.34 1.88 -25.27
C LEU A 325 6.71 2.21 -23.81
N PHE A 326 7.75 1.59 -23.26
CA PHE A 326 8.19 1.87 -21.88
C PHE A 326 8.80 3.27 -21.71
N LYS A 327 9.36 3.86 -22.77
CA LYS A 327 9.75 5.28 -22.74
C LYS A 327 8.53 6.20 -22.59
N GLU A 328 7.42 5.87 -23.25
CA GLU A 328 6.16 6.59 -23.03
C GLU A 328 5.64 6.37 -21.61
N ILE A 329 5.53 5.11 -21.16
CA ILE A 329 5.04 4.75 -19.82
C ILE A 329 5.86 5.44 -18.73
N SER A 330 7.18 5.45 -18.84
CA SER A 330 8.06 6.12 -17.86
C SER A 330 7.88 7.64 -17.80
N THR A 331 7.36 8.24 -18.87
CA THR A 331 7.03 9.67 -18.94
C THR A 331 5.62 9.96 -18.41
N VAL A 332 4.65 9.08 -18.73
CA VAL A 332 3.24 9.21 -18.31
C VAL A 332 3.07 8.96 -16.81
N PHE A 333 3.73 7.92 -16.29
CA PHE A 333 3.60 7.53 -14.89
C PHE A 333 4.79 8.04 -14.07
N PRO A 334 4.57 8.93 -13.08
CA PRO A 334 5.64 9.58 -12.34
C PRO A 334 6.30 8.67 -11.31
N ASP A 335 5.64 7.59 -10.87
CA ASP A 335 6.17 6.66 -9.86
C ASP A 335 7.55 6.11 -10.26
N GLU A 336 8.43 5.91 -9.28
CA GLU A 336 9.78 5.42 -9.56
C GLU A 336 9.78 3.96 -10.07
N PHE A 337 8.71 3.21 -9.82
CA PHE A 337 8.57 1.82 -10.21
C PHE A 337 7.64 1.62 -11.41
N ILE A 338 7.94 0.59 -12.20
CA ILE A 338 7.05 0.02 -13.21
C ILE A 338 6.97 -1.49 -12.90
N HIS A 339 5.76 -2.04 -12.83
CA HIS A 339 5.58 -3.48 -12.72
C HIS A 339 5.64 -4.10 -14.12
N LEU A 340 6.58 -5.03 -14.31
CA LEU A 340 6.84 -5.66 -15.62
C LEU A 340 6.13 -7.00 -15.78
N GLY A 341 5.42 -7.43 -14.73
CA GLY A 341 4.72 -8.69 -14.70
C GLY A 341 5.67 -9.87 -14.72
N GLY A 342 5.51 -10.72 -15.72
CA GLY A 342 6.38 -11.86 -16.00
C GLY A 342 5.92 -13.16 -15.35
N ASP A 343 4.63 -13.27 -15.00
CA ASP A 343 3.99 -14.47 -14.48
C ASP A 343 3.46 -15.40 -15.57
N GLU A 344 3.13 -16.63 -15.15
CA GLU A 344 2.36 -17.66 -15.88
C GLU A 344 2.67 -17.85 -17.39
N VAL A 345 3.92 -17.63 -17.82
CA VAL A 345 4.30 -17.71 -19.23
C VAL A 345 4.09 -19.12 -19.78
N ASN A 346 3.13 -19.25 -20.70
CA ASN A 346 2.87 -20.52 -21.37
C ASN A 346 3.87 -20.78 -22.50
N PHE A 347 4.81 -21.70 -22.25
CA PHE A 347 5.88 -22.03 -23.20
C PHE A 347 5.45 -22.87 -24.42
N ASN A 348 4.21 -23.34 -24.51
CA ASN A 348 3.80 -24.29 -25.56
C ASN A 348 4.02 -23.72 -26.97
N CYS A 349 3.65 -22.46 -27.20
CA CYS A 349 3.83 -21.83 -28.50
C CYS A 349 5.32 -21.62 -28.84
N TRP A 350 6.14 -21.21 -27.87
CA TRP A 350 7.58 -21.13 -28.06
C TRP A 350 8.21 -22.49 -28.38
N LYS A 351 7.79 -23.56 -27.68
CA LYS A 351 8.25 -24.94 -27.94
C LYS A 351 7.83 -25.46 -29.30
N SER A 352 6.68 -25.00 -29.81
CA SER A 352 6.19 -25.39 -31.13
C SER A 352 6.90 -24.68 -32.29
N ASN A 353 7.40 -23.46 -32.06
CA ASN A 353 7.86 -22.58 -33.12
C ASN A 353 9.31 -22.92 -33.61
N PRO A 354 9.51 -23.29 -34.89
CA PRO A 354 10.84 -23.70 -35.38
C PRO A 354 11.91 -22.61 -35.34
N ALA A 355 11.53 -21.34 -35.46
CA ALA A 355 12.47 -20.21 -35.38
C ALA A 355 12.95 -20.00 -33.94
N VAL A 356 12.05 -20.13 -32.97
CA VAL A 356 12.38 -20.07 -31.53
C VAL A 356 13.33 -21.20 -31.16
N LEU A 357 13.04 -22.44 -31.56
CA LEU A 357 13.94 -23.58 -31.30
C LEU A 357 15.32 -23.41 -31.96
N ARG A 358 15.40 -22.77 -33.12
CA ARG A 358 16.68 -22.43 -33.76
C ARG A 358 17.44 -21.37 -32.98
N PHE A 359 16.76 -20.33 -32.53
CA PHE A 359 17.35 -19.29 -31.69
C PHE A 359 17.91 -19.87 -30.38
N MET A 360 17.14 -20.74 -29.71
CA MET A 360 17.60 -21.44 -28.51
C MET A 360 18.88 -22.24 -28.75
N ARG A 361 18.95 -23.02 -29.84
CA ARG A 361 20.17 -23.77 -30.21
C ARG A 361 21.36 -22.85 -30.45
N ASN A 362 21.16 -21.74 -31.15
CA ASN A 362 22.21 -20.76 -31.44
C ASN A 362 22.73 -20.09 -30.16
N LYS A 363 21.84 -19.75 -29.23
CA LYS A 363 22.16 -19.16 -27.92
C LYS A 363 22.61 -20.19 -26.88
N ARG A 364 22.52 -21.50 -27.20
CA ARG A 364 22.81 -22.62 -26.31
C ARG A 364 21.93 -22.61 -25.05
N PHE A 365 20.69 -22.16 -25.18
CA PHE A 365 19.68 -22.25 -24.12
C PHE A 365 19.22 -23.72 -24.04
N GLY A 366 19.64 -24.43 -22.99
CA GLY A 366 19.28 -25.84 -22.80
C GLY A 366 17.82 -26.05 -22.36
N LYS A 367 17.22 -25.05 -21.72
CA LYS A 367 15.87 -25.06 -21.15
C LYS A 367 15.07 -23.86 -21.67
N ILE A 368 13.76 -24.00 -21.82
CA ILE A 368 12.90 -22.94 -22.41
C ILE A 368 12.75 -21.75 -21.46
N GLU A 369 12.81 -21.99 -20.16
CA GLU A 369 12.75 -21.00 -19.08
C GLU A 369 13.88 -19.97 -19.25
N LYS A 370 15.05 -20.39 -19.75
CA LYS A 370 16.15 -19.47 -20.08
C LYS A 370 15.85 -18.51 -21.23
N LEU A 371 14.85 -18.80 -22.07
CA LEU A 371 14.37 -17.85 -23.07
C LEU A 371 13.51 -16.76 -22.43
N GLN A 372 12.64 -17.10 -21.47
CA GLN A 372 11.94 -16.10 -20.66
C GLN A 372 12.95 -15.26 -19.90
N SER A 373 13.97 -15.88 -19.32
CA SER A 373 15.01 -15.14 -18.63
C SER A 373 15.72 -14.12 -19.54
N PHE A 374 16.12 -14.58 -20.72
CA PHE A 374 16.72 -13.71 -21.72
C PHE A 374 15.81 -12.51 -22.08
N TYR A 375 14.50 -12.75 -22.19
CA TYR A 375 13.54 -11.68 -22.42
C TYR A 375 13.46 -10.71 -21.24
N MET A 376 13.29 -11.21 -20.01
CA MET A 376 13.11 -10.38 -18.83
C MET A 376 14.34 -9.54 -18.53
N GLN A 377 15.56 -10.10 -18.65
CA GLN A 377 16.78 -9.33 -18.49
C GLN A 377 16.87 -8.15 -19.46
N MET A 378 16.50 -8.36 -20.73
CA MET A 378 16.49 -7.29 -21.74
C MET A 378 15.51 -6.18 -21.38
N VAL A 379 14.32 -6.51 -20.86
CA VAL A 379 13.33 -5.50 -20.43
C VAL A 379 13.79 -4.79 -19.16
N LEU A 380 14.32 -5.52 -18.17
CA LEU A 380 14.89 -4.96 -16.94
C LEU A 380 16.00 -3.94 -17.24
N ASP A 381 16.91 -4.27 -18.15
CA ASP A 381 18.00 -3.38 -18.57
C ASP A 381 17.45 -2.10 -19.24
N MET A 382 16.39 -2.20 -20.04
CA MET A 382 15.75 -1.02 -20.64
C MET A 382 15.15 -0.09 -19.59
N ILE A 383 14.45 -0.63 -18.60
CA ILE A 383 13.82 0.15 -17.53
C ILE A 383 14.88 0.83 -16.65
N SER A 384 15.95 0.10 -16.33
CA SER A 384 17.11 0.63 -15.62
C SER A 384 17.78 1.77 -16.39
N ALA A 385 17.95 1.64 -17.71
CA ALA A 385 18.48 2.70 -18.56
C ALA A 385 17.58 3.96 -18.59
N MET A 386 16.28 3.80 -18.33
CA MET A 386 15.32 4.90 -18.18
C MET A 386 15.29 5.49 -16.75
N LYS A 387 16.18 5.05 -15.86
CA LYS A 387 16.26 5.46 -14.44
C LYS A 387 14.98 5.16 -13.64
N LYS A 388 14.21 4.16 -14.08
CA LYS A 388 13.09 3.60 -13.33
C LYS A 388 13.53 2.29 -12.68
N ARG A 389 12.77 1.87 -11.68
CA ARG A 389 12.97 0.61 -10.96
C ARG A 389 11.87 -0.37 -11.36
N SER A 390 12.15 -1.65 -11.20
CA SER A 390 11.23 -2.70 -11.65
C SER A 390 10.62 -3.45 -10.47
N VAL A 391 9.34 -3.77 -10.60
CA VAL A 391 8.67 -4.81 -9.82
C VAL A 391 8.36 -5.97 -10.77
N VAL A 392 8.54 -7.21 -10.31
CA VAL A 392 8.28 -8.41 -11.10
C VAL A 392 7.52 -9.43 -10.25
N TRP A 393 6.69 -10.26 -10.88
CA TRP A 393 6.14 -11.45 -10.23
C TRP A 393 7.23 -12.48 -9.94
N GLN A 394 6.95 -13.38 -8.98
CA GLN A 394 7.96 -14.30 -8.44
C GLN A 394 8.59 -15.25 -9.47
N GLU A 395 7.92 -15.56 -10.58
CA GLU A 395 8.41 -16.45 -11.63
C GLU A 395 9.74 -16.00 -12.19
N VAL A 396 9.91 -14.68 -12.38
CA VAL A 396 11.14 -14.10 -12.92
C VAL A 396 12.32 -14.44 -12.01
N TYR A 397 12.12 -14.40 -10.69
CA TYR A 397 13.11 -14.86 -9.73
C TYR A 397 13.29 -16.38 -9.74
N ASP A 398 12.19 -17.14 -9.82
CA ASP A 398 12.19 -18.60 -9.76
C ASP A 398 12.96 -19.24 -10.94
N ASP A 399 12.93 -18.62 -12.13
CA ASP A 399 13.57 -19.12 -13.35
C ASP A 399 15.02 -18.62 -13.54
N GLU A 400 15.34 -17.41 -13.05
CA GLU A 400 16.65 -16.78 -13.21
C GLU A 400 17.60 -17.02 -12.03
N GLY A 401 17.11 -16.79 -10.80
CA GLY A 401 17.92 -16.72 -9.57
C GLY A 401 18.77 -15.45 -9.44
N GLU A 402 19.11 -14.76 -10.53
CA GLU A 402 19.92 -13.54 -10.56
C GLU A 402 19.15 -12.40 -11.24
N LEU A 403 18.62 -11.46 -10.45
CA LEU A 403 17.96 -10.25 -10.96
C LEU A 403 18.87 -9.03 -10.81
N THR A 404 18.62 -7.98 -11.59
CA THR A 404 19.29 -6.69 -11.41
C THR A 404 19.09 -6.17 -9.97
N PRO A 405 20.16 -5.79 -9.24
CA PRO A 405 20.06 -5.28 -7.89
C PRO A 405 19.06 -4.12 -7.76
N GLY A 406 18.22 -4.16 -6.72
CA GLY A 406 17.18 -3.16 -6.49
C GLY A 406 15.84 -3.43 -7.17
N THR A 407 15.74 -4.51 -7.99
CA THR A 407 14.48 -5.09 -8.45
C THR A 407 13.67 -5.61 -7.27
N VAL A 408 12.38 -5.32 -7.25
CA VAL A 408 11.44 -5.78 -6.21
C VAL A 408 10.72 -7.01 -6.73
N VAL A 409 10.62 -8.05 -5.91
CA VAL A 409 9.90 -9.28 -6.26
C VAL A 409 8.57 -9.32 -5.52
N GLN A 410 7.48 -9.59 -6.24
CA GLN A 410 6.16 -9.75 -5.68
C GLN A 410 5.80 -11.24 -5.53
N VAL A 411 5.70 -11.70 -4.29
CA VAL A 411 5.41 -13.10 -3.95
C VAL A 411 3.91 -13.32 -3.85
N TRP A 412 3.38 -14.09 -4.81
CA TRP A 412 1.95 -14.25 -5.03
C TRP A 412 1.46 -15.70 -4.98
N LYS A 413 2.33 -16.70 -5.23
CA LYS A 413 1.93 -18.10 -5.15
C LYS A 413 1.73 -18.52 -3.71
N LYS A 414 0.53 -19.03 -3.41
CA LYS A 414 0.15 -19.48 -2.06
C LYS A 414 1.03 -20.62 -1.54
N GLN A 415 1.57 -21.45 -2.44
CA GLN A 415 2.36 -22.62 -2.07
C GLN A 415 3.67 -22.20 -1.40
N ASN A 416 3.74 -22.38 -0.07
CA ASN A 416 4.93 -22.16 0.75
C ASN A 416 5.55 -20.75 0.59
N PHE A 417 4.71 -19.71 0.50
CA PHE A 417 5.17 -18.33 0.40
C PHE A 417 6.17 -17.92 1.51
N PRO A 418 6.12 -18.41 2.77
CA PRO A 418 7.15 -18.05 3.76
C PRO A 418 8.56 -18.52 3.37
N MET A 419 8.68 -19.70 2.75
CA MET A 419 9.96 -20.17 2.22
C MET A 419 10.42 -19.29 1.06
N LYS A 420 9.49 -18.87 0.20
CA LYS A 420 9.82 -17.96 -0.92
C LYS A 420 10.30 -16.60 -0.41
N LEU A 421 9.65 -16.02 0.60
CA LEU A 421 10.11 -14.80 1.28
C LEU A 421 11.54 -14.96 1.81
N SER A 422 11.84 -16.10 2.45
CA SER A 422 13.20 -16.41 2.94
C SER A 422 14.23 -16.46 1.82
N GLN A 423 13.93 -17.13 0.70
CA GLN A 423 14.84 -17.26 -0.44
C GLN A 423 15.14 -15.91 -1.11
N VAL A 424 14.09 -15.15 -1.42
CA VAL A 424 14.24 -13.87 -2.13
C VAL A 424 14.97 -12.84 -1.27
N THR A 425 14.62 -12.74 0.01
CA THR A 425 15.33 -11.83 0.94
C THR A 425 16.76 -12.30 1.24
N ALA A 426 17.04 -13.61 1.24
CA ALA A 426 18.41 -14.13 1.33
C ALA A 426 19.26 -13.79 0.10
N ALA A 427 18.64 -13.65 -1.07
CA ALA A 427 19.30 -13.16 -2.27
C ALA A 427 19.46 -11.62 -2.30
N GLY A 428 18.98 -10.91 -1.27
CA GLY A 428 19.17 -9.45 -1.12
C GLY A 428 18.14 -8.59 -1.85
N PHE A 429 17.06 -9.18 -2.36
CA PHE A 429 16.02 -8.43 -3.08
C PHE A 429 14.90 -7.96 -2.13
N PRO A 430 14.40 -6.71 -2.29
CA PRO A 430 13.19 -6.27 -1.63
C PRO A 430 11.97 -7.08 -2.10
N VAL A 431 11.00 -7.27 -1.20
CA VAL A 431 9.84 -8.14 -1.44
C VAL A 431 8.52 -7.47 -1.07
N ILE A 432 7.53 -7.66 -1.93
CA ILE A 432 6.11 -7.36 -1.72
C ILE A 432 5.37 -8.69 -1.55
N LEU A 433 4.54 -8.81 -0.51
CA LEU A 433 3.70 -9.99 -0.27
C LEU A 433 2.26 -9.75 -0.75
N SER A 434 1.75 -10.62 -1.62
CA SER A 434 0.33 -10.63 -2.00
C SER A 434 -0.31 -12.02 -1.92
N ALA A 435 0.49 -13.09 -1.82
CA ALA A 435 0.00 -14.47 -1.87
C ALA A 435 -1.22 -14.82 -0.98
N PRO A 436 -1.30 -14.39 0.29
CA PRO A 436 -2.45 -14.71 1.14
C PRO A 436 -3.62 -13.72 0.96
N TRP A 437 -3.49 -12.70 0.10
CA TRP A 437 -4.44 -11.58 -0.03
C TRP A 437 -5.02 -11.46 -1.45
N TYR A 438 -5.41 -12.60 -2.01
CA TYR A 438 -6.20 -12.67 -3.24
C TYR A 438 -7.67 -12.55 -2.86
N LEU A 439 -8.23 -11.36 -3.08
CA LEU A 439 -9.61 -11.02 -2.73
C LEU A 439 -10.58 -11.43 -3.84
N ASP A 440 -10.13 -11.62 -5.07
CA ASP A 440 -10.94 -12.17 -6.16
C ASP A 440 -11.50 -13.56 -5.78
N LEU A 441 -10.68 -14.35 -5.08
CA LEU A 441 -11.03 -15.64 -4.47
C LEU A 441 -11.95 -15.48 -3.26
N ILE A 442 -13.25 -15.35 -3.51
CA ILE A 442 -14.27 -15.27 -2.46
C ILE A 442 -14.53 -16.65 -1.82
N SER A 443 -14.91 -16.64 -0.54
CA SER A 443 -15.42 -17.80 0.17
C SER A 443 -16.57 -17.39 1.08
N TYR A 444 -17.46 -18.33 1.41
CA TYR A 444 -18.58 -18.07 2.31
C TYR A 444 -18.08 -17.83 3.75
N GLY A 445 -18.58 -16.77 4.39
CA GLY A 445 -18.28 -16.42 5.77
C GLY A 445 -17.35 -15.22 5.92
N GLU A 446 -16.66 -15.15 7.06
CA GLU A 446 -15.81 -14.02 7.45
C GLU A 446 -14.35 -14.18 6.98
N ASP A 447 -14.14 -14.30 5.67
CA ASP A 447 -12.81 -14.46 5.05
C ASP A 447 -11.82 -13.33 5.40
N TRP A 448 -12.32 -12.14 5.73
CA TRP A 448 -11.53 -11.01 6.26
C TRP A 448 -10.65 -11.39 7.46
N ARG A 449 -11.10 -12.32 8.31
CA ARG A 449 -10.33 -12.81 9.46
C ARG A 449 -9.06 -13.53 9.00
N GLN A 450 -9.14 -14.29 7.91
CA GLN A 450 -7.98 -14.99 7.34
C GLN A 450 -6.93 -13.99 6.85
N TYR A 451 -7.38 -12.96 6.12
CA TYR A 451 -6.50 -11.89 5.63
C TYR A 451 -5.84 -11.13 6.79
N TYR A 452 -6.61 -10.83 7.84
CA TYR A 452 -6.13 -10.12 9.03
C TYR A 452 -5.10 -10.91 9.84
N SER A 453 -5.25 -12.24 9.92
CA SER A 453 -4.36 -13.12 10.70
C SER A 453 -2.98 -13.36 10.06
N VAL A 454 -2.78 -12.95 8.81
CA VAL A 454 -1.48 -13.06 8.13
C VAL A 454 -0.41 -12.27 8.89
N LYS A 455 0.76 -12.87 9.11
CA LYS A 455 1.93 -12.22 9.69
C LYS A 455 3.05 -12.14 8.64
N PRO A 456 3.22 -11.01 7.92
CA PRO A 456 4.14 -10.93 6.77
C PRO A 456 5.61 -11.27 7.08
N LEU A 457 6.04 -11.02 8.32
CA LEU A 457 7.41 -11.30 8.77
C LEU A 457 7.59 -12.67 9.46
N ASN A 458 6.56 -13.53 9.41
CA ASN A 458 6.60 -14.87 9.99
C ASN A 458 7.22 -15.88 9.01
N PHE A 459 8.50 -15.70 8.72
CA PHE A 459 9.33 -16.63 7.96
C PHE A 459 10.73 -16.71 8.58
N ALA A 460 11.49 -17.74 8.19
CA ALA A 460 12.86 -17.93 8.63
C ALA A 460 13.78 -16.90 7.96
N GLY A 461 14.42 -16.03 8.75
CA GLY A 461 15.37 -15.06 8.25
C GLY A 461 15.89 -14.13 9.34
N THR A 462 17.04 -13.48 9.08
CA THR A 462 17.66 -12.49 9.96
C THR A 462 16.83 -11.20 10.02
N PRO A 463 17.08 -10.32 11.01
CA PRO A 463 16.43 -9.00 11.06
C PRO A 463 16.62 -8.19 9.76
N GLU A 464 17.80 -8.26 9.15
CA GLU A 464 18.14 -7.56 7.90
C GLU A 464 17.34 -8.12 6.72
N GLN A 465 17.20 -9.45 6.63
CA GLN A 465 16.33 -10.07 5.62
C GLN A 465 14.87 -9.64 5.80
N LYS A 466 14.39 -9.51 7.03
CA LYS A 466 13.01 -9.04 7.30
C LYS A 466 12.79 -7.58 6.94
N GLN A 467 13.83 -6.73 6.97
CA GLN A 467 13.74 -5.34 6.52
C GLN A 467 13.56 -5.21 4.99
N LEU A 468 13.95 -6.24 4.22
CA LEU A 468 13.70 -6.28 2.78
C LEU A 468 12.23 -6.52 2.43
N VAL A 469 11.39 -6.96 3.38
CA VAL A 469 9.94 -7.01 3.16
C VAL A 469 9.37 -5.61 3.32
N ILE A 470 9.15 -4.93 2.19
CA ILE A 470 8.73 -3.52 2.15
C ILE A 470 7.21 -3.34 2.29
N GLY A 471 6.45 -4.44 2.28
CA GLY A 471 5.03 -4.44 2.55
C GLY A 471 4.28 -5.48 1.72
N GLY A 472 3.12 -5.09 1.19
CA GLY A 472 2.28 -6.02 0.45
C GLY A 472 1.05 -5.40 -0.18
N GLU A 473 0.29 -6.24 -0.86
CA GLU A 473 -0.86 -5.82 -1.66
C GLU A 473 -2.04 -6.78 -1.50
N ALA A 474 -3.24 -6.21 -1.47
CA ALA A 474 -4.47 -6.98 -1.68
C ALA A 474 -4.83 -6.95 -3.17
N CYS A 475 -4.92 -8.12 -3.79
CA CYS A 475 -5.18 -8.26 -5.21
C CYS A 475 -6.66 -8.53 -5.48
N ILE A 476 -7.25 -7.78 -6.42
CA ILE A 476 -8.59 -8.06 -6.93
C ILE A 476 -8.54 -8.22 -8.45
N TRP A 477 -8.17 -9.43 -8.88
CA TRP A 477 -8.19 -9.83 -10.29
C TRP A 477 -9.60 -9.76 -10.89
N GLY A 478 -9.65 -9.49 -12.19
CA GLY A 478 -10.83 -8.99 -12.88
C GLY A 478 -11.69 -10.06 -13.53
N GLU A 479 -11.36 -11.35 -13.51
CA GLU A 479 -12.08 -12.40 -14.25
C GLU A 479 -13.57 -12.47 -13.88
N TYR A 480 -13.90 -12.12 -12.64
CA TYR A 480 -15.28 -12.11 -12.11
C TYR A 480 -15.66 -10.75 -11.49
N VAL A 481 -14.90 -9.70 -11.79
CA VAL A 481 -15.01 -8.41 -11.12
C VAL A 481 -15.06 -7.28 -12.14
N ASP A 482 -16.13 -6.49 -12.07
CA ASP A 482 -16.31 -5.26 -12.83
C ASP A 482 -16.92 -4.16 -11.93
N ALA A 483 -17.37 -3.06 -12.53
CA ALA A 483 -17.98 -1.96 -11.78
C ALA A 483 -19.20 -2.35 -10.92
N THR A 484 -19.92 -3.42 -11.26
CA THR A 484 -21.14 -3.85 -10.57
C THR A 484 -20.87 -4.45 -9.20
N ASN A 485 -19.69 -5.05 -9.00
CA ASN A 485 -19.38 -5.81 -7.79
C ASN A 485 -18.00 -5.49 -7.17
N LEU A 486 -17.15 -4.67 -7.82
CA LEU A 486 -15.82 -4.32 -7.31
C LEU A 486 -15.86 -3.77 -5.89
N THR A 487 -16.65 -2.72 -5.65
CA THR A 487 -16.68 -2.03 -4.34
C THR A 487 -17.11 -2.95 -3.19
N PRO A 488 -18.27 -3.65 -3.25
CA PRO A 488 -18.68 -4.53 -2.15
C PRO A 488 -17.76 -5.74 -2.00
N ARG A 489 -17.18 -6.26 -3.09
CA ARG A 489 -16.22 -7.35 -3.01
C ARG A 489 -14.92 -6.89 -2.35
N LEU A 490 -14.41 -5.72 -2.69
CA LEU A 490 -13.13 -5.21 -2.17
C LEU A 490 -13.24 -4.77 -0.70
N TRP A 491 -14.30 -4.05 -0.33
CA TRP A 491 -14.45 -3.43 0.99
C TRP A 491 -15.57 -4.10 1.80
N PRO A 492 -15.36 -4.42 3.09
CA PRO A 492 -14.21 -4.07 3.93
C PRO A 492 -13.09 -5.15 3.97
N ARG A 493 -13.09 -6.14 3.08
CA ARG A 493 -12.08 -7.22 3.14
C ARG A 493 -10.65 -6.71 2.99
N ALA A 494 -10.41 -5.74 2.09
CA ALA A 494 -9.12 -5.08 1.94
C ALA A 494 -8.73 -4.24 3.18
N SER A 495 -9.70 -3.76 3.96
CA SER A 495 -9.42 -3.05 5.21
C SER A 495 -8.61 -3.91 6.18
N ALA A 496 -8.87 -5.22 6.24
CA ALA A 496 -8.09 -6.20 7.02
C ALA A 496 -6.60 -6.19 6.67
N VAL A 497 -6.30 -6.13 5.37
CA VAL A 497 -4.94 -6.04 4.84
C VAL A 497 -4.34 -4.67 5.17
N GLY A 498 -5.12 -3.60 5.04
CA GLY A 498 -4.70 -2.24 5.38
C GLY A 498 -4.24 -2.11 6.84
N GLU A 499 -4.98 -2.67 7.79
CA GLU A 499 -4.55 -2.67 9.21
C GLU A 499 -3.32 -3.55 9.44
N ARG A 500 -3.21 -4.71 8.79
CA ARG A 500 -2.02 -5.57 8.92
C ARG A 500 -0.75 -4.89 8.39
N LEU A 501 -0.87 -4.06 7.38
CA LEU A 501 0.25 -3.34 6.77
C LEU A 501 0.55 -1.98 7.43
N TRP A 502 -0.40 -1.39 8.14
CA TRP A 502 -0.23 -0.13 8.86
C TRP A 502 0.16 -0.34 10.33
N SER A 503 -0.63 -1.10 11.08
CA SER A 503 -0.58 -1.15 12.54
C SER A 503 0.59 -1.98 13.07
N HIS A 504 0.91 -1.76 14.35
CA HIS A 504 1.94 -2.52 15.05
C HIS A 504 1.68 -4.03 15.01
N GLN A 505 2.73 -4.84 14.98
CA GLN A 505 2.64 -6.29 14.76
C GLN A 505 1.81 -7.05 15.80
N GLU A 506 1.68 -6.49 17.01
CA GLU A 506 0.94 -7.09 18.12
C GLU A 506 -0.58 -6.83 18.02
N VAL A 507 -1.03 -5.92 17.14
CA VAL A 507 -2.45 -5.67 16.87
C VAL A 507 -3.00 -6.86 16.09
N THR A 508 -3.56 -7.82 16.83
CA THR A 508 -3.96 -9.14 16.32
C THR A 508 -5.25 -9.68 16.94
N ASP A 509 -5.83 -9.00 17.93
CA ASP A 509 -7.10 -9.40 18.55
C ASP A 509 -8.24 -9.27 17.53
N LEU A 510 -8.85 -10.42 17.20
CA LEU A 510 -9.90 -10.52 16.19
C LEU A 510 -11.24 -9.93 16.64
N GLU A 511 -11.54 -9.96 17.93
CA GLU A 511 -12.82 -9.47 18.46
C GLU A 511 -12.80 -7.95 18.60
N ASP A 512 -11.67 -7.39 19.02
CA ASP A 512 -11.43 -5.94 18.93
C ASP A 512 -11.46 -5.46 17.47
N ALA A 513 -10.79 -6.17 16.57
CA ALA A 513 -10.80 -5.86 15.14
C ALA A 513 -12.21 -5.91 14.55
N TYR A 514 -12.99 -6.94 14.85
CA TYR A 514 -14.39 -7.06 14.39
C TYR A 514 -15.24 -5.85 14.83
N ARG A 515 -15.13 -5.45 16.10
CA ARG A 515 -15.86 -4.29 16.64
C ARG A 515 -15.50 -3.00 15.90
N ARG A 516 -14.20 -2.72 15.72
CA ARG A 516 -13.73 -1.51 15.03
C ARG A 516 -14.05 -1.53 13.54
N LEU A 517 -13.84 -2.66 12.88
CA LEU A 517 -14.08 -2.83 11.45
C LEU A 517 -15.56 -2.70 11.09
N THR A 518 -16.47 -3.19 11.95
CA THR A 518 -17.92 -3.02 11.76
C THR A 518 -18.29 -1.53 11.71
N ARG A 519 -17.76 -0.73 12.64
CA ARG A 519 -17.98 0.73 12.68
C ARG A 519 -17.31 1.44 11.50
N HIS A 520 -16.10 1.03 11.13
CA HIS A 520 -15.41 1.54 9.94
C HIS A 520 -16.16 1.25 8.65
N ARG A 521 -16.72 0.05 8.51
CA ARG A 521 -17.60 -0.32 7.39
C ARG A 521 -18.80 0.62 7.29
N CYS A 522 -19.48 0.89 8.41
CA CYS A 522 -20.59 1.85 8.42
C CYS A 522 -20.14 3.26 8.01
N ARG A 523 -18.96 3.69 8.46
CA ARG A 523 -18.37 4.99 8.07
C ARG A 523 -18.10 5.05 6.57
N MET A 524 -17.56 3.98 5.98
CA MET A 524 -17.35 3.87 4.53
C MET A 524 -18.68 3.96 3.77
N VAL A 525 -19.73 3.26 4.22
CA VAL A 525 -21.08 3.35 3.65
C VAL A 525 -21.63 4.77 3.75
N GLY A 526 -21.50 5.42 4.90
CA GLY A 526 -21.90 6.81 5.10
C GLY A 526 -21.16 7.79 4.19
N ARG A 527 -19.93 7.47 3.78
CA ARG A 527 -19.14 8.25 2.79
C ARG A 527 -19.40 7.82 1.34
N GLY A 528 -20.44 7.02 1.08
CA GLY A 528 -20.83 6.57 -0.25
C GLY A 528 -20.05 5.37 -0.79
N ILE A 529 -19.19 4.72 0.00
CA ILE A 529 -18.52 3.47 -0.38
C ILE A 529 -19.41 2.29 0.00
N ALA A 530 -19.96 1.59 -1.00
CA ALA A 530 -20.85 0.45 -0.82
C ALA A 530 -20.11 -0.81 -0.32
N ALA A 531 -19.51 -0.73 0.86
CA ALA A 531 -18.80 -1.82 1.52
C ALA A 531 -19.78 -2.88 2.03
N GLN A 532 -19.52 -4.16 1.75
CA GLN A 532 -20.41 -5.25 2.16
C GLN A 532 -20.43 -5.43 3.69
N PRO A 533 -21.48 -6.03 4.27
CA PRO A 533 -21.49 -6.38 5.69
C PRO A 533 -20.39 -7.41 6.04
N LEU A 534 -19.91 -7.38 7.27
CA LEU A 534 -19.07 -8.46 7.82
C LEU A 534 -19.91 -9.65 8.29
N PHE A 535 -21.02 -9.34 8.96
CA PHE A 535 -21.98 -10.30 9.51
C PHE A 535 -23.33 -9.60 9.73
N THR A 536 -24.25 -10.25 10.43
CA THR A 536 -25.57 -9.68 10.78
C THR A 536 -25.45 -8.41 11.63
N GLY A 537 -26.17 -7.36 11.26
CA GLY A 537 -26.17 -6.08 11.96
C GLY A 537 -26.84 -4.99 11.12
N TYR A 538 -26.69 -3.72 11.52
CA TYR A 538 -27.18 -2.56 10.79
C TYR A 538 -26.24 -1.36 10.98
N CYS A 539 -26.31 -0.40 10.06
CA CYS A 539 -25.76 0.95 10.22
C CYS A 539 -26.91 1.97 10.28
N GLU A 540 -26.77 3.04 11.08
CA GLU A 540 -27.83 4.06 11.22
C GLU A 540 -28.11 4.84 9.92
N HIS A 541 -27.14 4.92 9.01
CA HIS A 541 -27.21 5.67 7.75
C HIS A 541 -27.21 4.79 6.49
N GLU A 542 -28.00 3.72 6.46
CA GLU A 542 -28.07 2.81 5.30
C GLU A 542 -28.84 3.37 4.08
N GLY A 543 -29.65 4.43 4.26
CA GLY A 543 -30.64 4.87 3.26
C GLY A 543 -30.39 6.23 2.59
N GLY A 544 -29.17 6.76 2.59
CA GLY A 544 -28.87 8.11 2.09
C GLY A 544 -28.13 8.19 0.74
N MET A 545 -28.10 7.12 -0.05
CA MET A 545 -27.44 7.11 -1.37
C MET A 545 -28.36 7.53 -2.51
#